data_AF-A0AAW0AF27-F1
#
_entry.id   AF-A0AAW0AF27-F1
#
_cell.length_a   1.000
_cell.length_b   1.000
_cell.length_c   1.000
_cell.angle_alpha   90.00
_cell.angle_beta   90.00
_cell.angle_gamma   90.00
#
_symmetry.space_group_name_H-M   'P 1'
#
loop_
_entity.id
_entity.type
_entity.pdbx_description
1 polymer ?
#
loop_
_entity_poly.entity_id
_entity_poly.type
_entity_poly.pdbx_seq_one_letter_code
_entity_poly.pdbx_strand_id
1 'polypeptide(L)'
;MQVSTLVKTQFLKHRLERDDAGKLVTLGLRHYLRLVNPSHRVAYTRFLVSDHKLAIEELRHANRSWRYVERELRLCRFCHAGVEDECHALLICPGHPSLSRLRADFLRDVFMSQPDLRRLTSAPAYDFLLALVANHNLTARVAKLVYDVLELYKGKELWVPPSHFLRADSQ
;
A
#
# COMPACT_ATOMS: atom_id res chain seq x y z
N MET A 1 26.53 -7.98 11.97
CA MET A 1 26.24 -6.87 11.03
C MET A 1 24.74 -6.91 10.73
N GLN A 2 23.92 -6.20 11.51
CA GLN A 2 22.47 -6.17 11.32
C GLN A 2 22.17 -5.30 10.10
N VAL A 3 21.81 -5.92 8.98
CA VAL A 3 21.25 -5.19 7.84
C VAL A 3 19.92 -4.62 8.33
N SER A 4 19.90 -3.29 8.47
CA SER A 4 18.70 -2.51 8.70
C SER A 4 17.57 -3.02 7.81
N THR A 5 16.54 -3.62 8.41
CA THR A 5 15.28 -4.01 7.78
C THR A 5 14.51 -2.74 7.43
N LEU A 6 15.00 -1.97 6.45
CA LEU A 6 14.31 -0.81 5.92
C LEU A 6 12.98 -1.28 5.34
N VAL A 7 11.89 -1.06 6.08
CA VAL A 7 10.50 -1.36 5.67
C VAL A 7 10.14 -0.61 4.37
N LYS A 8 10.81 0.53 4.12
CA LYS A 8 10.63 1.31 2.89
C LYS A 8 10.92 0.48 1.65
N THR A 9 10.14 0.72 0.60
CA THR A 9 10.32 0.11 -0.72
C THR A 9 10.26 -1.42 -0.70
N GLN A 10 9.56 -2.02 0.27
CA GLN A 10 9.46 -3.48 0.40
C GLN A 10 9.00 -4.16 -0.90
N PHE A 11 8.09 -3.53 -1.65
CA PHE A 11 7.61 -4.03 -2.95
C PHE A 11 8.60 -3.83 -4.12
N LEU A 12 9.74 -3.20 -3.87
CA LEU A 12 10.83 -3.01 -4.84
C LEU A 12 12.04 -3.89 -4.54
N LYS A 13 12.13 -4.48 -3.35
CA LYS A 13 13.24 -5.36 -2.98
C LYS A 13 13.23 -6.60 -3.87
N HIS A 14 14.39 -6.93 -4.44
CA HIS A 14 14.59 -8.11 -5.29
C HIS A 14 13.64 -8.19 -6.51
N ARG A 15 13.01 -7.07 -6.90
CA ARG A 15 12.12 -7.03 -8.06
C ARG A 15 12.97 -7.06 -9.34
N LEU A 16 12.75 -8.09 -10.16
CA LEU A 16 13.28 -8.19 -11.50
C LEU A 16 12.24 -7.66 -12.49
N GLU A 17 12.68 -6.88 -13.48
CA GLU A 17 11.84 -6.41 -14.57
C GLU A 17 11.93 -7.38 -15.75
N ARG A 18 10.96 -7.34 -16.66
CA ARG A 18 11.05 -8.07 -17.94
C ARG A 18 11.44 -7.10 -19.04
N ASP A 19 12.42 -7.47 -19.85
CA ASP A 19 12.73 -6.73 -21.08
C ASP A 19 11.66 -7.00 -22.17
N ASP A 20 11.81 -6.35 -23.32
CA ASP A 20 10.87 -6.49 -24.44
C ASP A 20 10.83 -7.92 -25.02
N ALA A 21 11.87 -8.74 -24.75
CA ALA A 21 11.93 -10.16 -25.10
C ALA A 21 11.39 -11.08 -23.99
N GLY A 22 10.87 -10.51 -22.89
CA GLY A 22 10.31 -11.25 -21.75
C GLY A 22 11.35 -11.80 -20.77
N LYS A 23 12.64 -11.54 -20.97
CA LYS A 23 13.74 -11.99 -20.10
C LYS A 23 13.82 -11.13 -18.84
N LEU A 24 14.13 -11.77 -17.72
CA LEU A 24 14.32 -11.07 -16.45
C LEU A 24 15.61 -10.25 -16.45
N VAL A 25 15.50 -8.96 -16.19
CA VAL A 25 16.59 -7.98 -16.15
C VAL A 25 16.55 -7.19 -14.85
N THR A 26 17.73 -6.79 -14.36
CA THR A 26 17.88 -5.97 -13.14
C THR A 26 17.69 -4.48 -13.41
N LEU A 27 17.94 -4.02 -14.64
CA LEU A 27 17.79 -2.63 -15.08
C LEU A 27 16.88 -2.59 -16.30
N GLY A 28 15.73 -1.94 -16.16
CA GLY A 28 14.74 -1.75 -17.22
C GLY A 28 13.71 -0.68 -16.82
N LEU A 29 13.09 -0.04 -17.80
CA LEU A 29 11.99 0.90 -17.52
C LEU A 29 10.82 0.13 -16.91
N ARG A 30 10.51 0.42 -15.66
CA ARG A 30 9.48 -0.29 -14.92
C ARG A 30 8.12 -0.10 -15.58
N HIS A 31 7.40 -1.20 -15.81
CA HIS A 31 6.17 -1.20 -16.59
C HIS A 31 5.11 -0.20 -16.09
N TYR A 32 5.02 -0.02 -14.77
CA TYR A 32 4.07 0.92 -14.18
C TYR A 32 4.32 2.39 -14.54
N LEU A 33 5.52 2.74 -15.00
CA LEU A 33 5.82 4.09 -15.50
C LEU A 33 5.16 4.36 -16.86
N ARG A 34 4.70 3.32 -17.57
CA ARG A 34 3.94 3.41 -18.83
C ARG A 34 2.42 3.47 -18.62
N LEU A 35 1.94 3.47 -17.38
CA LEU A 35 0.50 3.60 -17.08
C LEU A 35 -0.05 4.87 -17.73
N VAL A 36 -1.12 4.74 -18.52
CA VAL A 36 -1.72 5.86 -19.26
C VAL A 36 -2.27 6.93 -18.33
N ASN A 37 -3.06 6.52 -17.32
CA ASN A 37 -3.66 7.45 -16.36
C ASN A 37 -2.58 8.05 -15.42
N PRO A 38 -2.33 9.38 -15.46
CA PRO A 38 -1.30 10.01 -14.64
C PRO A 38 -1.53 9.89 -13.14
N SER A 39 -2.77 10.03 -12.68
CA SER A 39 -3.11 9.95 -11.25
C SER A 39 -2.85 8.55 -10.69
N HIS A 40 -3.23 7.51 -11.44
CA HIS A 40 -2.94 6.12 -11.06
C HIS A 40 -1.43 5.85 -11.05
N ARG A 41 -0.70 6.36 -12.06
CA ARG A 41 0.76 6.22 -12.14
C ARG A 41 1.46 6.86 -10.96
N VAL A 42 1.07 8.08 -10.58
CA VAL A 42 1.62 8.79 -9.43
C VAL A 42 1.31 8.04 -8.13
N ALA A 43 0.06 7.68 -7.89
CA ALA A 43 -0.35 6.97 -6.68
C ALA A 43 0.35 5.61 -6.56
N TYR A 44 0.44 4.85 -7.65
CA TYR A 44 1.13 3.56 -7.67
C TYR A 44 2.64 3.70 -7.45
N THR A 45 3.28 4.71 -8.06
CA THR A 45 4.70 4.96 -7.83
C THR A 45 4.96 5.29 -6.36
N ARG A 46 4.19 6.23 -5.81
CA ARG A 46 4.21 6.61 -4.39
C ARG A 46 4.00 5.42 -3.47
N PHE A 47 3.03 4.57 -3.80
CA PHE A 47 2.78 3.33 -3.11
C PHE A 47 4.03 2.43 -3.05
N LEU A 48 4.66 2.19 -4.20
CA LEU A 48 5.84 1.33 -4.27
C LEU A 48 7.07 1.90 -3.56
N VAL A 49 7.23 3.23 -3.55
CA VAL A 49 8.37 3.89 -2.92
C VAL A 49 8.14 4.24 -1.44
N SER A 50 7.01 3.82 -0.87
CA SER A 50 6.60 4.17 0.51
C SER A 50 6.49 5.68 0.73
N ASP A 51 5.97 6.42 -0.26
CA ASP A 51 5.64 7.86 -0.23
C ASP A 51 4.11 8.08 -0.25
N HIS A 52 3.41 7.43 0.68
CA HIS A 52 1.94 7.44 0.75
C HIS A 52 1.45 7.82 2.14
N LYS A 53 0.20 8.28 2.22
CA LYS A 53 -0.37 8.88 3.43
C LYS A 53 -0.89 7.91 4.50
N LEU A 54 -0.62 6.62 4.37
CA LEU A 54 -0.98 5.63 5.40
C LEU A 54 -0.19 5.84 6.70
N ALA A 55 -0.79 5.49 7.84
CA ALA A 55 -0.20 5.73 9.16
C ALA A 55 1.16 5.04 9.34
N ILE A 56 1.38 3.88 8.70
CA ILE A 56 2.67 3.18 8.74
C ILE A 56 3.85 4.07 8.31
N GLU A 57 3.63 4.98 7.35
CA GLU A 57 4.63 5.92 6.84
C GLU A 57 4.54 7.32 7.46
N GLU A 58 3.35 7.81 7.81
CA GLU A 58 3.24 9.16 8.38
C GLU A 58 3.62 9.19 9.87
N LEU A 59 3.20 8.20 10.67
CA LEU A 59 3.40 8.20 12.13
C LEU A 59 4.74 7.63 12.58
N ARG A 60 5.55 7.12 11.64
CA ARG A 60 6.93 6.71 11.90
C ARG A 60 7.89 7.89 12.08
N HIS A 61 7.43 9.10 11.81
CA HIS A 61 8.18 10.34 11.93
C HIS A 61 7.46 11.24 12.92
N ALA A 62 8.20 11.78 13.88
CA ALA A 62 7.70 12.86 14.73
C ALA A 62 7.54 14.13 13.89
N ASN A 63 6.54 14.95 14.22
CA ASN A 63 6.36 16.27 13.64
C ASN A 63 5.89 17.26 14.72
N ARG A 64 5.38 18.42 14.30
CA ARG A 64 4.92 19.48 15.22
C ARG A 64 3.66 19.10 16.00
N SER A 65 2.90 18.10 15.55
CA SER A 65 1.62 17.69 16.12
C SER A 65 1.72 16.42 16.96
N TRP A 66 2.67 15.53 16.66
CA TRP A 66 2.83 14.26 17.38
C TRP A 66 4.29 13.81 17.48
N ARG A 67 4.58 13.05 18.54
CA ARG A 67 5.84 12.31 18.68
C ARG A 67 5.84 11.03 17.84
N TYR A 68 7.02 10.41 17.71
CA TYR A 68 7.17 9.11 17.06
C TYR A 68 6.19 8.07 17.64
N VAL A 69 5.48 7.35 16.77
CA VAL A 69 4.53 6.29 17.15
C VAL A 69 5.10 4.92 16.78
N GLU A 70 5.10 3.99 17.73
CA GLU A 70 5.48 2.60 17.56
C GLU A 70 4.58 1.90 16.53
N ARG A 71 5.12 0.97 15.74
CA ARG A 71 4.41 0.36 14.59
C ARG A 71 3.06 -0.22 14.99
N GLU A 72 3.04 -0.94 16.11
CA GLU A 72 1.89 -1.65 16.66
C GLU A 72 0.77 -0.68 17.07
N LEU A 73 1.11 0.59 17.33
CA LEU A 73 0.17 1.64 17.70
C LEU A 73 -0.27 2.51 16.52
N ARG A 74 0.24 2.28 15.29
CA ARG A 74 -0.18 3.00 14.08
C ARG A 74 -1.50 2.42 13.54
N LEU A 75 -2.55 2.44 14.35
CA LEU A 75 -3.81 1.79 14.01
C LEU A 75 -4.51 2.47 12.83
N CYS A 76 -5.25 1.68 12.07
CA CYS A 76 -6.04 2.11 10.93
C CYS A 76 -7.09 3.13 11.34
N ARG A 77 -7.05 4.30 10.72
CA ARG A 77 -8.01 5.39 10.94
C ARG A 77 -9.45 5.04 10.63
N PHE A 78 -9.71 3.96 9.89
CA PHE A 78 -11.07 3.51 9.60
C PHE A 78 -11.60 2.53 10.66
N CYS A 79 -10.85 1.48 11.00
CA CYS A 79 -11.36 0.41 11.86
C CYS A 79 -10.77 0.39 13.28
N HIS A 80 -9.68 1.13 13.54
CA HIS A 80 -8.94 1.16 14.80
C HIS A 80 -8.51 -0.22 15.34
N ALA A 81 -8.46 -1.26 14.50
CA ALA A 81 -8.24 -2.64 14.95
C ALA A 81 -6.95 -3.28 14.42
N GLY A 82 -6.40 -2.79 13.30
CA GLY A 82 -5.15 -3.29 12.72
C GLY A 82 -4.20 -2.15 12.40
N VAL A 83 -2.91 -2.46 12.25
CA VAL A 83 -1.91 -1.48 11.79
C VAL A 83 -2.30 -0.97 10.40
N GLU A 84 -2.26 0.34 10.19
CA GLU A 84 -2.56 0.99 8.91
C GLU A 84 -1.37 0.87 7.94
N ASP A 85 -1.14 -0.34 7.45
CA ASP A 85 -0.18 -0.64 6.39
C ASP A 85 -0.86 -0.90 5.04
N GLU A 86 -0.05 -1.11 4.01
CA GLU A 86 -0.49 -1.31 2.63
C GLU A 86 -1.38 -2.55 2.49
N CYS A 87 -1.03 -3.63 3.19
CA CYS A 87 -1.82 -4.87 3.20
C CYS A 87 -3.18 -4.62 3.85
N HIS A 88 -3.19 -3.94 4.99
CA HIS A 88 -4.42 -3.62 5.68
C HIS A 88 -5.32 -2.74 4.83
N ALA A 89 -4.78 -1.65 4.27
CA ALA A 89 -5.53 -0.68 3.49
C ALA A 89 -6.17 -1.30 2.23
N LEU A 90 -5.40 -2.08 1.47
CA LEU A 90 -5.88 -2.63 0.19
C LEU A 90 -6.71 -3.90 0.38
N LEU A 91 -6.30 -4.81 1.27
CA LEU A 91 -6.79 -6.19 1.28
C LEU A 91 -7.62 -6.59 2.51
N ILE A 92 -7.57 -5.83 3.61
CA ILE A 92 -8.15 -6.31 4.89
C ILE A 92 -9.21 -5.37 5.44
N CYS A 93 -8.95 -4.06 5.52
CA CYS A 93 -9.73 -3.11 6.30
C CYS A 93 -11.25 -3.20 6.05
N PRO A 94 -12.08 -3.50 7.07
CA PRO A 94 -13.53 -3.50 6.94
C PRO A 94 -14.17 -2.16 7.33
N GLY A 95 -13.38 -1.18 7.79
CA GLY A 95 -13.86 0.03 8.47
C GLY A 95 -14.50 1.08 7.56
N HIS A 96 -14.68 0.82 6.26
CA HIS A 96 -15.38 1.72 5.34
C HIS A 96 -16.07 0.93 4.22
N PRO A 97 -17.40 1.11 3.98
CA PRO A 97 -18.13 0.36 2.96
C PRO A 97 -17.52 0.44 1.56
N SER A 98 -17.04 1.62 1.16
CA SER A 98 -16.38 1.79 -0.15
C SER A 98 -15.08 1.00 -0.28
N LEU A 99 -14.32 0.78 0.81
CA LEU A 99 -13.11 -0.05 0.77
C LEU A 99 -13.45 -1.50 0.49
N SER A 100 -14.48 -2.02 1.18
CA SER A 100 -14.98 -3.39 0.97
C SER A 100 -15.48 -3.58 -0.45
N ARG A 101 -16.21 -2.59 -1.00
CA ARG A 101 -16.70 -2.62 -2.38
C ARG A 101 -15.56 -2.60 -3.40
N LEU A 102 -14.63 -1.65 -3.28
CA LEU A 102 -13.46 -1.55 -4.17
C LEU A 102 -12.66 -2.86 -4.20
N ARG A 103 -12.45 -3.47 -3.04
CA ARG A 103 -11.75 -4.75 -2.93
C ARG A 103 -12.53 -5.89 -3.57
N ALA A 104 -13.83 -5.99 -3.31
CA ALA A 104 -14.67 -7.04 -3.90
C ALA A 104 -14.72 -6.94 -5.43
N ASP A 105 -14.87 -5.73 -5.96
CA ASP A 105 -14.89 -5.48 -7.40
C ASP A 105 -13.52 -5.78 -8.03
N PHE A 106 -12.43 -5.35 -7.40
CA PHE A 106 -11.06 -5.65 -7.83
C PHE A 106 -10.78 -7.15 -7.83
N LEU A 107 -11.07 -7.86 -6.74
CA LEU A 107 -10.80 -9.30 -6.64
C LEU A 107 -11.63 -10.10 -7.64
N ARG A 108 -12.87 -9.67 -7.91
CA ARG A 108 -13.70 -10.28 -8.96
C ARG A 108 -13.04 -10.17 -10.33
N ASP A 109 -12.60 -8.96 -10.73
CA ASP A 109 -11.93 -8.74 -12.02
C ASP A 109 -10.59 -9.49 -12.12
N VAL A 110 -9.79 -9.46 -11.05
CA VAL A 110 -8.52 -10.21 -10.98
C VAL A 110 -8.77 -11.70 -11.16
N PHE A 111 -9.73 -12.29 -10.45
CA PHE A 111 -9.95 -13.73 -10.53
C PHE A 111 -10.67 -14.19 -11.80
N MET A 112 -11.36 -13.29 -12.50
CA MET A 112 -11.89 -13.57 -13.83
C MET A 112 -10.77 -13.60 -14.87
N SER A 113 -9.79 -12.68 -14.75
CA SER A 113 -8.69 -12.57 -15.72
C SER A 113 -7.49 -13.48 -15.40
N GLN A 114 -7.27 -13.82 -14.13
CA GLN A 114 -6.15 -14.61 -13.63
C GLN A 114 -6.62 -15.60 -12.54
N PRO A 115 -7.35 -16.67 -12.91
CA PRO A 115 -7.98 -17.59 -11.95
C PRO A 115 -6.99 -18.25 -10.97
N ASP A 116 -5.75 -18.50 -11.39
CA ASP A 116 -4.72 -19.14 -10.56
C ASP A 116 -4.37 -18.34 -9.29
N LEU A 117 -4.56 -17.02 -9.32
CA LEU A 117 -4.32 -16.17 -8.16
C LEU A 117 -5.29 -16.44 -7.00
N ARG A 118 -6.43 -17.12 -7.25
CA ARG A 118 -7.32 -17.57 -6.17
C ARG A 118 -6.61 -18.49 -5.17
N ARG A 119 -5.59 -19.25 -5.61
CA ARG A 119 -4.82 -20.14 -4.72
C ARG A 119 -4.03 -19.35 -3.66
N LEU A 120 -3.73 -18.08 -3.92
CA LEU A 120 -2.97 -17.21 -3.03
C LEU A 120 -3.85 -16.47 -2.03
N THR A 121 -5.18 -16.59 -2.07
CA THR A 121 -6.05 -15.89 -1.11
C THR A 121 -5.91 -16.40 0.32
N SER A 122 -5.43 -17.64 0.46
CA SER A 122 -5.12 -18.24 1.76
C SER A 122 -3.70 -17.93 2.24
N ALA A 123 -2.85 -17.33 1.38
CA ALA A 123 -1.51 -16.92 1.75
C ALA A 123 -1.55 -15.67 2.64
N PRO A 124 -0.46 -15.37 3.38
CA PRO A 124 -0.31 -14.09 4.06
C PRO A 124 -0.60 -12.91 3.12
N ALA A 125 -1.27 -11.87 3.63
CA ALA A 125 -1.70 -10.74 2.82
C ALA A 125 -0.54 -10.04 2.08
N TYR A 126 0.65 -10.03 2.69
CA TYR A 126 1.86 -9.52 2.06
C TYR A 126 2.24 -10.30 0.80
N ASP A 127 2.25 -11.63 0.85
CA ASP A 127 2.62 -12.48 -0.28
C ASP A 127 1.59 -12.33 -1.42
N PHE A 128 0.31 -12.24 -1.07
CA PHE A 128 -0.73 -12.00 -2.07
C PHE A 128 -0.59 -10.61 -2.71
N LEU A 129 -0.35 -9.56 -1.92
CA LEU A 129 -0.13 -8.22 -2.43
C LEU A 129 1.13 -8.13 -3.31
N LEU A 130 2.21 -8.81 -2.91
CA LEU A 130 3.44 -8.89 -3.68
C LEU A 130 3.19 -9.56 -5.04
N ALA A 131 2.44 -10.67 -5.07
CA ALA A 131 2.06 -11.35 -6.31
C ALA A 131 1.23 -10.44 -7.24
N LEU A 132 0.29 -9.66 -6.68
CA LEU A 132 -0.49 -8.69 -7.45
C LEU A 132 0.39 -7.59 -8.05
N VAL A 133 1.31 -7.02 -7.25
CA VAL A 133 2.22 -5.94 -7.65
C VAL A 133 3.26 -6.39 -8.69
N ALA A 134 3.72 -7.64 -8.58
CA ALA A 134 4.68 -8.23 -9.51
C ALA A 134 4.05 -8.63 -10.86
N ASN A 135 2.72 -8.80 -10.92
CA ASN A 135 2.03 -9.20 -12.15
C ASN A 135 1.81 -8.01 -13.09
N HIS A 136 2.58 -7.98 -14.19
CA HIS A 136 2.49 -6.94 -15.22
C HIS A 136 1.08 -6.81 -15.83
N ASN A 137 0.36 -7.93 -16.02
CA ASN A 137 -1.01 -7.96 -16.56
C ASN A 137 -2.04 -7.31 -15.63
N LEU A 138 -1.69 -7.14 -14.35
CA LEU A 138 -2.55 -6.52 -13.35
C LEU A 138 -2.15 -5.08 -13.04
N THR A 139 -1.05 -4.56 -13.60
CA THR A 139 -0.47 -3.26 -13.20
C THR A 139 -1.49 -2.13 -13.26
N ALA A 140 -2.29 -2.03 -14.32
CA ALA A 140 -3.33 -1.00 -14.44
C ALA A 140 -4.45 -1.16 -13.40
N ARG A 141 -4.88 -2.39 -13.12
CA ARG A 141 -5.94 -2.71 -12.15
C ARG A 141 -5.47 -2.42 -10.73
N VAL A 142 -4.25 -2.85 -10.38
CA VAL A 142 -3.66 -2.59 -9.06
C VAL A 142 -3.42 -1.10 -8.87
N ALA A 143 -2.93 -0.39 -9.89
CA ALA A 143 -2.73 1.06 -9.81
C ALA A 143 -4.04 1.83 -9.60
N LYS A 144 -5.13 1.40 -10.24
CA LYS A 144 -6.47 1.95 -9.99
C LYS A 144 -6.92 1.68 -8.54
N LEU A 145 -6.81 0.44 -8.06
CA LEU A 145 -7.17 0.10 -6.67
C LEU A 145 -6.36 0.93 -5.67
N VAL A 146 -5.04 1.03 -5.87
CA VAL A 146 -4.14 1.85 -5.03
C VAL A 146 -4.62 3.30 -5.01
N TYR A 147 -4.89 3.89 -6.17
CA TYR A 147 -5.36 5.27 -6.25
C TYR A 147 -6.69 5.46 -5.49
N ASP A 148 -7.71 4.65 -5.79
CA ASP A 148 -9.04 4.78 -5.19
C ASP A 148 -8.99 4.58 -3.67
N VAL A 149 -8.22 3.60 -3.19
CA VAL A 149 -8.04 3.34 -1.75
C VAL A 149 -7.30 4.49 -1.10
N LEU A 150 -6.17 4.95 -1.65
CA LEU A 150 -5.37 6.02 -1.04
C LEU A 150 -6.13 7.35 -1.01
N GLU A 151 -6.97 7.66 -1.99
CA GLU A 151 -7.82 8.84 -1.94
C GLU A 151 -8.87 8.76 -0.82
N LEU A 152 -9.44 7.58 -0.55
CA LEU A 152 -10.31 7.40 0.62
C LEU A 152 -9.55 7.64 1.94
N TYR A 153 -8.35 7.08 2.08
CA TYR A 153 -7.53 7.29 3.29
C TYR A 153 -7.11 8.75 3.47
N LYS A 154 -6.75 9.43 2.38
CA LYS A 154 -6.41 10.85 2.39
C LYS A 154 -7.59 11.72 2.85
N GLY A 155 -8.81 11.31 2.57
CA GLY A 155 -10.03 12.01 2.99
C GLY A 155 -10.41 11.83 4.48
N LYS A 156 -9.69 11.00 5.25
CA LYS A 156 -9.93 10.79 6.67
C LYS A 156 -8.68 11.14 7.49
N GLU A 157 -8.85 11.83 8.61
CA GLU A 157 -7.73 12.16 9.49
C GLU A 157 -7.05 10.90 10.05
N LEU A 158 -5.73 10.97 10.22
CA LEU A 158 -4.95 9.91 10.86
C LEU A 158 -5.45 9.69 12.28
N TRP A 159 -5.57 8.42 12.68
CA TRP A 159 -5.75 8.09 14.09
C TRP A 159 -4.38 8.09 14.77
N VAL A 160 -4.18 9.03 15.69
CA VAL A 160 -2.96 9.13 16.50
C VAL A 160 -3.34 8.81 17.95
N PRO A 161 -2.59 7.93 18.65
CA PRO A 161 -2.84 7.67 20.06
C PRO A 161 -2.82 8.97 20.87
N PRO A 162 -3.80 9.22 21.77
CA PRO A 162 -3.87 10.45 22.57
C PRO A 162 -2.58 10.75 23.35
N SER A 163 -1.88 9.72 23.82
CA SER A 163 -0.61 9.85 24.53
C SER A 163 0.54 10.36 23.66
N HIS A 164 0.39 10.37 22.33
CA HIS A 164 1.42 10.76 21.38
C HIS A 164 1.22 12.13 20.75
N PHE A 165 0.09 12.80 21.01
CA PHE A 165 -0.06 14.21 20.65
C PHE A 165 0.87 15.09 21.49
N LEU A 166 1.54 16.02 20.83
CA LEU A 166 2.23 17.10 21.52
C LEU A 166 1.13 18.07 21.94
N ARG A 167 0.93 18.26 23.24
CA ARG A 167 0.04 19.33 23.74
C ARG A 167 0.57 20.64 23.16
N ALA A 168 -0.30 21.44 22.56
CA ALA A 168 0.03 22.83 22.32
C ALA A 168 0.28 23.43 23.70
N ASP A 169 1.52 23.86 23.96
CA ASP A 169 1.82 24.61 25.17
C ASP A 169 0.86 25.80 25.20
N SER A 170 -0.03 25.81 26.19
CA SER A 170 -0.90 26.93 26.48
C SER A 170 -0.02 28.14 26.77
N GLN A 171 0.07 29.08 25.83
CA GLN A 171 0.46 30.46 26.10
C GLN A 171 -0.77 31.27 26.48
#